data_AF-A0AAW5EDH6-F1
#
_entry.id   AF-A0AAW5EDH6-F1
#
_cell.length_a   1.000
_cell.length_b   1.000
_cell.length_c   1.000
_cell.angle_alpha   90.00
_cell.angle_beta   90.00
_cell.angle_gamma   90.00
#
_symmetry.space_group_name_H-M   'P 1'
#
loop_
_entity.id
_entity.type
_entity.pdbx_description
1 polymer ?
#
loop_
_entity_poly.entity_id
_entity_poly.type
_entity_poly.pdbx_seq_one_letter_code
_entity_poly.pdbx_strand_id
1 'polypeptide(L)'
;MNLERWIIVGIIILNILLIGLFLPKEKAREAWLLFLSLQFITWPAGLFAVEMGWINYPVQLLIDANKYNKTSFSFEFLFFPILSVFFSLYFPKNKNITVKFLYYSIFASVFTTIEVILEKTTNLVHYDEWKWHWSLISIIISLFINHHYYLWFIKRLKKVGHQ
;
A
#
# COMPACT_ATOMS: atom_id res chain seq x y z
N MET A 1 -8.35 -20.32 -17.53
CA MET A 1 -7.43 -19.19 -17.25
C MET A 1 -8.29 -18.08 -16.68
N ASN A 2 -8.23 -17.86 -15.37
CA ASN A 2 -9.35 -17.24 -14.62
C ASN A 2 -9.27 -15.71 -14.69
N LEU A 3 -10.44 -15.05 -14.80
CA LEU A 3 -10.64 -13.59 -14.89
C LEU A 3 -9.81 -12.83 -13.85
N GLU A 4 -9.69 -13.37 -12.65
CA GLU A 4 -8.96 -12.83 -11.51
C GLU A 4 -7.47 -12.65 -11.80
N ARG A 5 -6.85 -13.55 -12.56
CA ARG A 5 -5.44 -13.38 -12.96
C ARG A 5 -5.25 -12.18 -13.88
N TRP A 6 -6.20 -11.93 -14.78
CA TRP A 6 -6.19 -10.74 -15.63
C TRP A 6 -6.41 -9.46 -14.84
N ILE A 7 -7.24 -9.50 -13.79
CA ILE A 7 -7.40 -8.36 -12.86
C ILE A 7 -6.07 -8.04 -12.20
N ILE A 8 -5.34 -9.04 -11.68
CA ILE A 8 -4.04 -8.78 -11.05
C ILE A 8 -3.03 -8.23 -12.07
N VAL A 9 -2.96 -8.79 -13.29
CA VAL A 9 -2.09 -8.27 -14.35
C VAL A 9 -2.46 -6.82 -14.69
N GLY A 10 -3.76 -6.49 -14.76
CA GLY A 10 -4.25 -5.13 -14.94
C GLY A 10 -3.80 -4.19 -13.83
N ILE A 11 -3.86 -4.63 -12.57
CA ILE A 11 -3.35 -3.86 -11.41
C ILE A 11 -1.85 -3.62 -11.54
N ILE A 12 -1.07 -4.63 -11.94
CA ILE A 12 0.39 -4.48 -12.13
C ILE A 12 0.69 -3.47 -13.23
N ILE A 13 0.02 -3.57 -14.39
CA ILE A 13 0.18 -2.63 -15.50
C ILE A 13 -0.20 -1.21 -15.06
N LEU A 14 -1.33 -1.07 -14.35
CA LEU A 14 -1.77 0.22 -13.80
C LEU A 14 -0.70 0.83 -12.88
N ASN A 15 -0.11 0.03 -11.99
CA ASN A 15 0.96 0.49 -11.11
C ASN A 15 2.21 0.95 -11.88
N ILE A 16 2.63 0.19 -12.90
CA ILE A 16 3.75 0.57 -13.77
C ILE A 16 3.46 1.89 -14.50
N LEU A 17 2.24 2.05 -15.03
CA LEU A 17 1.81 3.29 -15.68
C LEU A 17 1.78 4.46 -14.70
N LEU A 18 1.26 4.25 -13.48
CA LEU A 18 1.24 5.29 -12.45
C LEU A 18 2.66 5.78 -12.14
N ILE A 19 3.61 4.86 -11.93
CA ILE A 19 5.01 5.20 -11.71
C ILE A 19 5.58 5.93 -12.94
N GLY A 20 5.41 5.38 -14.14
CA GLY A 20 6.02 5.93 -15.36
C GLY A 20 5.51 7.31 -15.76
N LEU A 21 4.23 7.60 -15.50
CA LEU A 21 3.59 8.85 -15.91
C LEU A 21 3.62 9.93 -14.83
N PHE A 22 3.45 9.56 -13.55
CA PHE A 22 3.24 10.52 -12.47
C PHE A 22 4.42 10.64 -11.50
N LEU A 23 5.39 9.71 -11.48
CA LEU A 23 6.53 9.81 -10.58
C LEU A 23 7.61 10.75 -11.16
N PRO A 24 7.93 11.89 -10.51
CA PRO A 24 9.01 12.75 -10.97
C PRO A 24 10.36 12.04 -10.81
N LYS A 25 11.19 12.04 -11.86
CA LYS A 25 12.50 11.35 -11.85
C LYS A 25 13.42 11.90 -10.76
N GLU A 26 13.29 13.18 -10.43
CA GLU A 26 14.07 13.88 -9.42
C GLU A 26 13.77 13.35 -8.01
N LYS A 27 12.57 12.79 -7.80
CA LYS A 27 12.12 12.23 -6.52
C LYS A 27 12.21 10.71 -6.45
N ALA A 28 12.87 10.05 -7.42
CA ALA A 28 13.00 8.60 -7.44
C ALA A 28 13.61 8.02 -6.16
N ARG A 29 14.61 8.71 -5.56
CA ARG A 29 15.22 8.30 -4.29
C ARG A 29 14.22 8.32 -3.13
N GLU A 30 13.41 9.37 -3.06
CA GLU A 30 12.35 9.50 -2.04
C GLU A 30 11.28 8.43 -2.22
N ALA A 31 10.93 8.14 -3.48
CA ALA A 31 9.97 7.11 -3.84
C ALA A 31 10.43 5.71 -3.39
N TRP A 32 11.69 5.36 -3.66
CA TRP A 32 12.25 4.07 -3.21
C TRP A 32 12.26 3.95 -1.68
N LEU A 33 12.62 5.02 -0.97
CA LEU A 33 12.56 5.03 0.48
C LEU A 33 11.14 4.71 0.97
N LEU A 34 10.15 5.49 0.51
CA LEU A 34 8.75 5.34 0.87
C LEU A 34 8.18 3.96 0.54
N PHE A 35 8.53 3.43 -0.63
CA PHE A 35 8.10 2.12 -1.09
C PHE A 35 8.64 1.00 -0.18
N LEU A 36 9.96 1.00 0.07
CA LEU A 36 10.61 -0.03 0.87
C LEU A 36 10.24 0.06 2.35
N SER A 37 10.14 1.26 2.91
CA SER A 37 9.77 1.41 4.33
C SER A 37 8.32 0.99 4.61
N LEU A 38 7.40 1.15 3.65
CA LEU A 38 6.05 0.62 3.82
C LEU A 38 6.05 -0.91 3.83
N GLN A 39 6.79 -1.55 2.93
CA GLN A 39 6.84 -3.03 2.85
C GLN A 39 7.31 -3.65 4.16
N PHE A 40 8.21 -2.99 4.90
CA PHE A 40 8.64 -3.44 6.22
C PHE A 40 7.49 -3.51 7.25
N ILE A 41 6.46 -2.67 7.09
CA ILE A 41 5.28 -2.63 7.97
C ILE A 41 4.21 -3.58 7.45
N THR A 42 3.93 -3.53 6.15
CA THR A 42 2.79 -4.23 5.56
C THR A 42 3.02 -5.73 5.44
N TRP A 43 4.26 -6.16 5.23
CA TRP A 43 4.54 -7.58 5.10
C TRP A 43 4.29 -8.36 6.41
N PRO A 44 4.84 -7.96 7.58
CA PRO A 44 4.51 -8.63 8.83
C PRO A 44 3.02 -8.54 9.18
N ALA A 45 2.36 -7.41 8.89
CA ALA A 45 0.95 -7.22 9.16
C ALA A 45 0.05 -8.15 8.32
N GLY A 46 0.33 -8.27 7.02
CA GLY A 46 -0.38 -9.18 6.12
C GLY A 46 -0.17 -10.64 6.51
N LEU A 47 1.08 -11.02 6.80
CA LEU A 47 1.39 -12.39 7.26
C LEU A 47 0.67 -12.70 8.58
N PHE A 48 0.63 -11.76 9.52
CA PHE A 48 -0.09 -11.92 10.78
C PHE A 48 -1.59 -12.11 10.54
N ALA A 49 -2.22 -11.32 9.67
CA ALA A 49 -3.64 -11.45 9.35
C ALA A 49 -3.97 -12.82 8.71
N VAL A 50 -3.07 -13.33 7.86
CA VAL A 50 -3.24 -14.66 7.24
C VAL A 50 -3.01 -15.79 8.23
N GLU A 51 -1.97 -15.73 9.07
CA GLU A 51 -1.70 -16.78 10.07
C GLU A 51 -2.79 -16.84 11.16
N MET A 52 -3.43 -15.71 11.47
CA MET A 52 -4.60 -15.67 12.35
C MET A 52 -5.89 -16.17 11.65
N GLY A 53 -5.83 -16.51 10.36
CA GLY A 53 -6.98 -16.96 9.58
C GLY A 53 -8.03 -15.87 9.38
N TRP A 54 -7.65 -14.59 9.45
CA TRP A 54 -8.58 -13.47 9.28
C TRP A 54 -8.81 -13.14 7.80
N ILE A 55 -7.76 -13.27 6.99
CA ILE A 55 -7.77 -13.00 5.56
C ILE A 55 -7.18 -14.21 4.82
N ASN A 56 -7.81 -14.59 3.72
CA ASN A 56 -7.32 -15.62 2.82
C ASN A 56 -7.22 -15.09 1.38
N TYR A 57 -6.24 -15.58 0.62
CA TYR A 57 -6.01 -15.18 -0.77
C TYR A 57 -6.09 -16.39 -1.71
N PRO A 58 -7.29 -16.80 -2.16
CA PRO A 58 -7.47 -18.06 -2.90
C PRO A 58 -6.81 -18.07 -4.29
N VAL A 59 -6.87 -16.94 -5.01
CA VAL A 59 -6.25 -16.81 -6.33
C VAL A 59 -4.98 -15.98 -6.24
N GLN A 60 -3.86 -16.59 -6.62
CA GLN A 60 -2.54 -16.00 -6.51
C GLN A 60 -1.77 -16.12 -7.83
N LEU A 61 -0.92 -15.13 -8.08
CA LEU A 61 -0.15 -15.05 -9.33
C LEU A 61 1.06 -15.99 -9.32
N LEU A 62 1.79 -16.04 -8.19
CA LEU A 62 2.99 -16.86 -7.98
C LEU A 62 2.70 -17.97 -6.97
N ILE A 63 2.16 -19.10 -7.46
CA ILE A 63 1.73 -20.23 -6.60
C ILE A 63 2.89 -20.77 -5.75
N ASP A 64 4.09 -20.90 -6.32
CA ASP A 64 5.24 -21.51 -5.63
C ASP A 64 5.86 -20.58 -4.56
N ALA A 65 5.98 -19.29 -4.85
CA ALA A 65 6.51 -18.30 -3.90
C ALA A 65 5.56 -18.09 -2.70
N ASN A 66 4.26 -18.23 -2.95
CA ASN A 66 3.24 -18.03 -1.92
C ASN A 66 2.92 -19.27 -1.10
N LYS A 67 3.43 -20.46 -1.46
CA LYS A 67 3.38 -21.64 -0.59
C LYS A 67 3.92 -21.33 0.82
N TYR A 68 4.87 -20.41 0.91
CA TYR A 68 5.50 -19.99 2.16
C TYR A 68 4.93 -18.69 2.72
N ASN A 69 4.59 -17.71 1.86
CA ASN A 69 4.15 -16.40 2.33
C ASN A 69 2.64 -16.31 2.60
N LYS A 70 1.82 -17.20 2.02
CA LYS A 70 0.33 -17.28 2.11
C LYS A 70 -0.45 -15.97 1.86
N THR A 71 0.22 -14.84 1.66
CA THR A 71 -0.35 -13.51 1.39
C THR A 71 -0.39 -13.21 -0.12
N SER A 72 -1.24 -12.28 -0.55
CA SER A 72 -1.24 -11.81 -1.94
C SER A 72 -0.06 -10.89 -2.19
N PHE A 73 0.98 -11.42 -2.83
CA PHE A 73 2.17 -10.67 -3.22
C PHE A 73 1.83 -9.38 -3.98
N SER A 74 0.86 -9.41 -4.88
CA SER A 74 0.56 -8.26 -5.75
C SER A 74 -0.19 -7.14 -5.03
N PHE A 75 -1.07 -7.47 -4.08
CA PHE A 75 -1.85 -6.47 -3.35
C PHE A 75 -1.02 -5.78 -2.27
N GLU A 76 -0.37 -6.56 -1.42
CA GLU A 76 0.35 -6.05 -0.25
C GLU A 76 1.74 -5.50 -0.59
N PHE A 77 2.43 -6.07 -1.59
CA PHE A 77 3.82 -5.70 -1.89
C PHE A 77 3.97 -4.76 -3.08
N LEU A 78 2.90 -4.54 -3.86
CA LEU A 78 2.99 -3.72 -5.07
C LEU A 78 2.00 -2.55 -5.02
N PHE A 79 0.71 -2.83 -4.94
CA PHE A 79 -0.31 -1.77 -5.03
C PHE A 79 -0.28 -0.79 -3.86
N PHE A 80 -0.29 -1.28 -2.62
CA PHE A 80 -0.32 -0.39 -1.45
C PHE A 80 0.99 0.41 -1.25
N PRO A 81 2.20 -0.18 -1.40
CA PRO A 81 3.45 0.58 -1.40
C PRO A 81 3.50 1.72 -2.41
N ILE A 82 3.05 1.49 -3.64
CA ILE A 82 3.03 2.53 -4.68
C ILE A 82 2.05 3.64 -4.32
N LEU A 83 0.86 3.29 -3.85
CA LEU A 83 -0.12 4.28 -3.37
C LEU A 83 0.46 5.15 -2.25
N SER A 84 1.24 4.57 -1.34
CA SER A 84 1.89 5.30 -0.24
C SER A 84 2.97 6.28 -0.71
N VAL A 85 3.66 5.96 -1.82
CA VAL A 85 4.62 6.86 -2.46
C VAL A 85 3.88 8.11 -2.93
N PHE A 86 2.80 7.93 -3.70
CA PHE A 86 1.97 9.04 -4.18
C PHE A 86 1.39 9.85 -3.01
N PHE A 87 0.83 9.17 -2.01
CA PHE A 87 0.32 9.80 -0.79
C PHE A 87 1.35 10.75 -0.17
N SER A 88 2.59 10.28 0.04
CA SER A 88 3.60 11.05 0.75
C SER A 88 4.25 12.15 -0.10
N LEU A 89 4.45 11.90 -1.39
CA LEU A 89 5.06 12.89 -2.30
C LEU A 89 4.14 14.08 -2.59
N TYR A 90 2.82 13.83 -2.64
CA TYR A 90 1.79 14.85 -2.88
C TYR A 90 1.08 15.31 -1.60
N PHE A 91 1.58 14.90 -0.43
CA PHE A 91 0.98 15.25 0.85
C PHE A 91 0.93 16.78 1.05
N PRO A 92 -0.22 17.36 1.45
CA PRO A 92 -0.37 18.81 1.62
C PRO A 92 0.29 19.32 2.91
N LYS A 93 1.63 19.48 2.89
CA LYS A 93 2.45 19.84 4.07
C LYS A 93 2.03 21.16 4.74
N ASN A 94 1.67 22.18 3.94
CA ASN A 94 1.36 23.54 4.40
C ASN A 94 -0.13 23.80 4.71
N LYS A 95 -0.96 22.75 4.75
CA LYS A 95 -2.40 22.88 5.05
C LYS A 95 -2.71 22.57 6.52
N ASN A 96 -3.88 23.01 6.96
CA ASN A 96 -4.38 22.82 8.33
C ASN A 96 -4.60 21.33 8.64
N ILE A 97 -4.66 21.00 9.94
CA ILE A 97 -4.78 19.62 10.42
C ILE A 97 -6.02 18.90 9.84
N THR A 98 -7.14 19.60 9.66
CA THR A 98 -8.36 19.05 9.08
C THR A 98 -8.16 18.58 7.64
N VAL A 99 -7.43 19.35 6.83
CA VAL A 99 -7.14 18.98 5.44
C VAL A 99 -6.23 17.75 5.39
N LYS A 100 -5.24 17.68 6.30
CA LYS A 100 -4.36 16.52 6.42
C LYS A 100 -5.13 15.27 6.84
N PHE A 101 -6.00 15.38 7.84
CA PHE A 101 -6.86 14.28 8.29
C PHE A 101 -7.77 13.80 7.16
N LEU A 102 -8.44 14.72 6.46
CA LEU A 102 -9.28 14.37 5.32
C LEU A 102 -8.48 13.69 4.20
N TYR A 103 -7.23 14.13 3.96
CA TYR A 103 -6.34 13.51 2.99
C TYR A 103 -6.02 12.04 3.36
N TYR A 104 -5.70 11.75 4.62
CA TYR A 104 -5.55 10.37 5.12
C TYR A 104 -6.84 9.57 4.92
N SER A 105 -7.97 10.11 5.37
CA SER A 105 -9.26 9.43 5.33
C SER A 105 -9.72 9.12 3.91
N ILE A 106 -9.54 10.05 2.96
CA ILE A 106 -9.89 9.82 1.55
C ILE A 106 -9.01 8.72 0.96
N PHE A 107 -7.69 8.79 1.12
CA PHE A 107 -6.79 7.78 0.57
C PHE A 107 -7.08 6.39 1.14
N ALA A 108 -7.26 6.29 2.46
CA ALA A 108 -7.61 5.05 3.12
C ALA A 108 -8.97 4.53 2.65
N SER A 109 -9.99 5.39 2.58
CA SER A 109 -11.35 4.99 2.18
C SER A 109 -11.41 4.51 0.73
N VAL A 110 -10.71 5.18 -0.19
CA VAL A 110 -10.64 4.77 -1.60
C VAL A 110 -10.00 3.39 -1.70
N PHE A 111 -8.87 3.18 -1.02
CA PHE A 111 -8.19 1.88 -1.04
C PHE A 111 -9.05 0.78 -0.44
N THR A 112 -9.60 0.99 0.77
CA THR A 112 -10.48 0.02 1.42
C THR A 112 -11.74 -0.26 0.60
N THR A 113 -12.28 0.73 -0.11
CA THR A 113 -13.44 0.53 -1.00
C THR A 113 -13.07 -0.38 -2.16
N ILE A 114 -11.92 -0.17 -2.80
CA ILE A 114 -11.42 -1.05 -3.87
C ILE A 114 -11.22 -2.48 -3.33
N GLU A 115 -10.62 -2.62 -2.16
CA GLU A 115 -10.39 -3.89 -1.49
C GLU A 115 -11.71 -4.64 -1.22
N VAL A 116 -12.70 -3.96 -0.65
CA VAL A 116 -14.04 -4.54 -0.40
C VAL A 116 -14.76 -4.90 -1.70
N ILE A 117 -14.63 -4.10 -2.77
CA ILE A 117 -15.19 -4.46 -4.07
C ILE A 117 -14.55 -5.75 -4.57
N LEU A 118 -13.24 -5.89 -4.48
CA LEU A 118 -12.54 -7.09 -4.93
C LEU A 118 -12.89 -8.31 -4.07
N GLU A 119 -13.02 -8.14 -2.77
CA GLU A 119 -13.49 -9.20 -1.86
C GLU A 119 -14.89 -9.69 -2.23
N LYS A 120 -15.83 -8.79 -2.52
CA LYS A 120 -17.21 -9.16 -2.88
C LYS A 120 -17.40 -9.71 -4.29
N THR A 121 -16.51 -9.33 -5.23
CA THR A 121 -16.70 -9.61 -6.66
C THR A 121 -15.72 -10.63 -7.22
N THR A 122 -14.64 -10.95 -6.50
CA THR A 122 -13.56 -11.81 -6.99
C THR A 122 -13.06 -12.75 -5.90
N ASN A 123 -12.39 -13.83 -6.31
CA ASN A 123 -11.69 -14.72 -5.38
C ASN A 123 -10.24 -14.28 -5.11
N LEU A 124 -9.96 -12.97 -5.21
CA LEU A 124 -8.63 -12.44 -4.95
C LEU A 124 -8.35 -12.32 -3.46
N VAL A 125 -9.33 -11.91 -2.67
CA VAL A 125 -9.24 -11.71 -1.22
C VAL A 125 -10.54 -12.21 -0.61
N HIS A 126 -10.46 -12.99 0.47
CA HIS A 126 -11.59 -13.44 1.25
C HIS A 126 -11.39 -12.99 2.70
N TYR A 127 -12.45 -12.41 3.27
CA TYR A 127 -12.48 -12.05 4.68
C TYR A 127 -13.26 -13.11 5.46
N ASP A 128 -12.59 -13.81 6.35
CA ASP A 128 -13.23 -14.78 7.24
C ASP A 128 -13.73 -14.07 8.51
N GLU A 129 -12.79 -13.65 9.37
CA GLU A 129 -13.07 -12.86 10.58
C GLU A 129 -12.70 -11.38 10.41
N TRP A 130 -12.02 -11.04 9.32
CA TRP A 130 -11.60 -9.67 9.02
C TRP A 130 -12.79 -8.79 8.61
N LYS A 131 -12.74 -7.52 8.99
CA LYS A 131 -13.77 -6.54 8.65
C LYS A 131 -13.12 -5.37 7.94
N TRP A 132 -13.85 -4.76 7.01
CA TRP A 132 -13.38 -3.63 6.21
C TRP A 132 -12.81 -2.47 7.05
N HIS A 133 -13.33 -2.23 8.26
CA HIS A 133 -12.82 -1.18 9.13
C HIS A 133 -11.40 -1.47 9.67
N TRP A 134 -11.00 -2.74 9.76
CA TRP A 134 -9.64 -3.13 10.15
C TRP A 134 -8.65 -2.81 9.03
N SER A 135 -9.03 -3.02 7.77
CA SER A 135 -8.26 -2.52 6.62
C SER A 135 -8.14 -1.00 6.68
N LEU A 136 -9.25 -0.28 6.90
CA LEU A 136 -9.22 1.18 6.98
C LEU A 136 -8.24 1.69 8.05
N ILE A 137 -8.30 1.14 9.26
CA ILE A 137 -7.44 1.52 10.38
C ILE A 137 -5.97 1.18 10.08
N SER A 138 -5.69 -0.04 9.61
CA SER A 138 -4.32 -0.48 9.32
C SER A 138 -3.67 0.34 8.20
N ILE A 139 -4.44 0.73 7.18
CA ILE A 139 -3.98 1.60 6.10
C ILE A 139 -3.62 3.00 6.63
N ILE A 140 -4.49 3.61 7.44
CA ILE A 140 -4.23 4.93 8.03
C ILE A 140 -2.95 4.89 8.87
N ILE A 141 -2.81 3.88 9.73
CA ILE A 141 -1.63 3.71 10.59
C ILE A 141 -0.38 3.52 9.73
N SER A 142 -0.43 2.66 8.72
CA SER A 142 0.72 2.37 7.84
C SER A 142 1.16 3.61 7.07
N LEU A 143 0.20 4.35 6.48
CA LEU A 143 0.47 5.63 5.81
C LEU A 143 1.06 6.65 6.78
N PHE A 144 0.53 6.74 8.00
CA PHE A 144 1.00 7.68 9.01
C PHE A 144 2.45 7.41 9.38
N ILE A 145 2.78 6.17 9.74
CA ILE A 145 4.14 5.77 10.11
C ILE A 145 5.09 6.01 8.93
N ASN A 146 4.72 5.55 7.73
CA ASN A 146 5.55 5.68 6.54
C ASN A 146 5.84 7.15 6.18
N HIS A 147 4.81 8.00 6.23
CA HIS A 147 4.94 9.42 5.94
C HIS A 147 5.83 10.13 6.97
N HIS A 148 5.64 9.85 8.26
CA HIS A 148 6.44 10.47 9.33
C HIS A 148 7.90 10.01 9.26
N TYR A 149 8.15 8.74 8.96
CA TYR A 149 9.49 8.22 8.71
C TYR A 149 10.19 8.95 7.56
N TYR A 150 9.49 9.12 6.43
CA TYR A 150 10.00 9.89 5.30
C TYR A 150 10.32 11.35 5.66
N LEU A 151 9.43 12.04 6.36
CA LEU A 151 9.68 13.42 6.80
C LEU A 151 10.90 13.52 7.72
N TRP A 152 11.05 12.58 8.65
CA TRP A 152 12.21 12.49 9.53
C TRP A 152 13.51 12.28 8.74
N PHE A 153 13.51 11.35 7.78
CA PHE A 153 14.67 11.02 6.97
C PHE A 153 15.14 12.21 6.12
N ILE A 154 14.21 12.86 5.41
CA ILE A 154 14.53 14.03 4.56
C ILE A 154 14.98 15.22 5.39
N LYS A 155 14.39 15.46 6.57
CA LYS A 155 14.83 16.51 7.48
C LYS A 155 16.30 16.31 7.90
N ARG A 156 16.70 15.06 8.14
CA ARG A 156 18.08 14.71 8.52
C ARG A 156 19.06 14.89 7.35
N LEU A 157 18.69 14.48 6.13
CA LEU A 157 19.53 14.68 4.94
C LEU A 157 19.82 16.16 4.66
N LYS A 158 18.81 17.04 4.78
CA LYS A 158 19.01 18.50 4.60
C LYS A 158 19.96 19.10 5.64
N LYS A 159 19.97 18.56 6.87
CA LYS A 159 20.87 19.04 7.93
C LYS A 159 22.34 18.70 7.64
N VAL A 160 22.62 17.58 6.98
CA VAL A 160 23.99 17.14 6.65
C VAL A 160 24.54 17.88 5.43
N GLY A 161 23.71 18.24 4.44
CA GLY A 161 24.16 18.99 3.25
C GLY A 161 24.41 20.50 3.46
N HIS A 162 24.28 21.00 4.68
CA HIS A 162 24.60 22.38 5.09
C HIS A 162 25.73 22.43 6.13
N GLN A 163 26.43 21.32 6.33
CA GLN A 163 27.70 21.23 7.06
C GLN A 163 28.83 21.02 6.05
#